data_AF-A0A954CD63-F1
#
_entry.id   AF-A0A954CD63-F1
#
_cell.length_a   1.000
_cell.length_b   1.000
_cell.length_c   1.000
_cell.angle_alpha   90.00
_cell.angle_beta   90.00
_cell.angle_gamma   90.00
#
_symmetry.space_group_name_H-M   'P 1'
#
loop_
_entity.id
_entity.type
_entity.pdbx_description
1 polymer ?
#
loop_
_entity_poly.entity_id
_entity_poly.type
_entity_poly.pdbx_seq_one_letter_code
_entity_poly.pdbx_strand_id
1 'polypeptide(L)' 'MPGRGRLRIGRPYPLGPSWDGRGVNFALFSANATKVELCLFDASGQRETERIALPERT' A
#
# COMPACT_ATOMS: atom_id res chain seq x y z
N MET A 1 16.47 12.51 3.38
CA MET A 1 15.00 12.69 3.50
C MET A 1 14.35 11.46 2.88
N PRO A 2 13.79 10.50 3.64
CA PRO A 2 13.09 9.37 3.04
C PRO A 2 11.85 9.92 2.35
N GLY A 3 11.78 9.73 1.03
CA GLY A 3 10.80 10.38 0.18
C GLY A 3 9.39 9.89 0.50
N ARG A 4 8.46 10.83 0.64
CA ARG A 4 7.02 10.55 0.60
C ARG A 4 6.75 9.60 -0.57
N GLY A 5 6.35 8.36 -0.27
CA GLY A 5 5.87 7.43 -1.26
C GLY A 5 4.74 8.12 -2.01
N ARG A 6 4.96 8.44 -3.29
CA ARG A 6 3.98 9.17 -4.09
C ARG A 6 2.84 8.20 -4.38
N LEU A 7 1.86 8.16 -3.48
CA LEU A 7 0.69 7.30 -3.61
C LEU A 7 -0.06 7.72 -4.88
N ARG A 8 -0.28 6.75 -5.76
CA ARG A 8 -1.02 6.93 -7.00
C ARG A 8 -2.27 6.08 -6.95
N ILE A 9 -3.29 6.52 -7.69
CA ILE A 9 -4.49 5.74 -7.90
C ILE A 9 -4.09 4.43 -8.57
N GLY A 10 -4.32 3.33 -7.86
CA GLY A 10 -4.07 1.96 -8.32
C GLY A 10 -5.26 1.35 -9.05
N ARG A 11 -5.20 0.03 -9.22
CA ARG A 11 -6.27 -0.83 -9.77
C ARG A 11 -6.83 -1.72 -8.66
N PRO A 12 -8.14 -2.02 -8.67
CA PRO A 12 -8.78 -2.89 -7.69
C PRO A 12 -8.35 -4.37 -7.81
N TYR A 13 -7.68 -4.74 -8.90
CA TYR A 13 -7.20 -6.09 -9.17
C TYR A 13 -5.83 -6.06 -9.88
N PRO A 14 -4.93 -7.03 -9.66
CA PRO A 14 -5.03 -8.20 -8.77
C PRO A 14 -5.07 -7.83 -7.30
N LEU A 15 -5.79 -8.63 -6.50
CA LEU A 15 -5.70 -8.53 -5.04
C LEU A 15 -4.27 -8.91 -4.59
N GLY A 16 -3.81 -8.21 -3.57
CA GLY A 16 -2.45 -8.28 -3.06
C GLY A 16 -1.49 -7.28 -3.70
N PRO A 17 -0.19 -7.40 -3.38
CA PRO A 17 0.88 -6.64 -4.01
C PRO A 17 1.16 -7.17 -5.42
N SER A 18 1.07 -6.30 -6.42
CA SER A 18 1.39 -6.61 -7.82
C SER A 18 2.36 -5.60 -8.40
N TRP A 19 3.54 -6.05 -8.84
CA TRP A 19 4.52 -5.16 -9.49
C TRP A 19 4.12 -4.88 -10.95
N ASP A 20 4.02 -3.61 -11.34
CA ASP A 20 3.61 -3.18 -12.68
C ASP A 20 4.78 -2.71 -13.57
N GLY A 21 6.02 -2.87 -13.11
CA GLY A 21 7.23 -2.38 -13.78
C GLY A 21 7.65 -0.97 -13.38
N ARG A 22 6.76 -0.17 -12.77
CA ARG A 22 7.04 1.19 -12.31
C ARG A 22 6.81 1.37 -10.81
N GLY A 23 6.09 0.46 -10.19
CA GLY A 23 5.77 0.44 -8.77
C GLY A 23 5.00 -0.83 -8.39
N VAL A 24 4.61 -0.90 -7.11
CA VAL A 24 3.75 -1.96 -6.59
C VAL A 24 2.32 -1.40 -6.49
N ASN A 25 1.38 -2.03 -7.19
CA ASN A 25 -0.04 -1.86 -6.95
C ASN A 25 -0.47 -2.73 -5.77
N PHE A 26 -1.08 -2.14 -4.76
CA PHE A 26 -1.70 -2.87 -3.66
C PHE A 26 -3.22 -2.77 -3.80
N ALA A 27 -3.89 -3.92 -3.91
CA ALA A 27 -5.34 -3.98 -3.81
C ALA A 27 -5.73 -4.97 -2.72
N LEU A 28 -6.69 -4.63 -1.88
CA LEU A 28 -7.18 -5.55 -0.87
C LEU A 28 -8.69 -5.39 -0.75
N PHE A 29 -9.36 -6.53 -0.57
CA PHE A 29 -10.79 -6.56 -0.31
C PHE A 29 -11.02 -6.62 1.20
N SER A 30 -11.84 -5.71 1.71
CA SER A 30 -12.34 -5.80 3.08
C SER A 30 -13.83 -5.55 3.10
N ALA A 31 -14.58 -6.52 3.61
CA ALA A 31 -16.03 -6.40 3.76
C ALA A 31 -16.44 -5.43 4.89
N ASN A 32 -15.56 -5.25 5.90
CA ASN A 32 -15.91 -4.58 7.16
C ASN A 32 -14.85 -3.57 7.65
N ALA A 33 -13.76 -3.34 6.92
CA ALA A 33 -12.74 -2.40 7.39
C ALA A 33 -13.21 -0.97 7.21
N THR A 34 -13.09 -0.18 8.28
CA THR A 34 -13.34 1.27 8.27
C THR A 34 -12.14 2.07 7.79
N LYS A 35 -10.94 1.47 7.83
CA LYS A 35 -9.71 2.07 7.34
C LYS A 35 -8.70 0.97 7.02
N VAL A 36 -7.90 1.20 5.99
CA VAL A 36 -6.76 0.36 5.64
C VAL A 36 -5.49 1.19 5.58
N GLU A 37 -4.42 0.70 6.19
CA GLU A 37 -3.10 1.32 6.17
C GLU A 37 -2.05 0.31 5.70
N LEU A 38 -1.19 0.74 4.78
CA LEU A 38 -0.02 0.01 4.33
C LEU A 38 1.17 0.45 5.18
N CYS A 39 1.69 -0.47 5.99
CA CYS A 39 2.94 -0.29 6.74
C CYS A 39 4.10 -0.88 5.95
N LEU A 40 5.08 -0.05 5.60
CA LEU A 40 6.35 -0.46 5.01
C LEU A 40 7.38 -0.58 6.13
N PHE A 41 8.13 -1.68 6.10
CA PHE A 41 9.19 -1.96 7.06
C PHE A 41 10.55 -1.98 6.37
N ASP A 42 11.60 -1.78 7.15
CA ASP A 42 12.96 -2.00 6.67
C ASP A 42 13.23 -3.47 6.33
N ALA A 43 14.39 -3.75 5.71
CA ALA A 43 14.76 -5.11 5.31
C ALA A 43 14.92 -6.09 6.49
N SER A 44 15.08 -5.58 7.72
CA SER A 44 15.13 -6.40 8.93
C SER A 44 13.74 -6.68 9.52
N GLY A 45 12.71 -5.97 9.04
CA GLY A 45 11.33 -6.05 9.55
C GLY A 45 11.13 -5.39 10.92
N GLN A 46 12.16 -4.80 11.52
CA GLN A 46 12.10 -4.31 12.90
C GLN A 46 11.59 -2.89 13.02
N ARG A 47 11.77 -2.07 11.98
CA ARG A 47 11.33 -0.68 11.99
C ARG A 47 10.35 -0.40 10.86
N GLU A 48 9.20 0.14 11.23
CA GLU A 48 8.27 0.75 10.27
C GLU A 48 8.95 2.00 9.68
N THR A 49 9.17 1.97 8.37
CA THR A 49 9.79 3.08 7.62
C THR A 49 8.74 4.07 7.13
N GLU A 50 7.54 3.59 6.79
CA GLU A 50 6.48 4.43 6.26
C GLU A 50 5.11 3.81 6.52
N ARG A 51 4.11 4.66 6.74
CA ARG A 51 2.71 4.26 6.84
C ARG A 51 1.87 5.07 5.88
N ILE A 52 1.11 4.39 5.04
CA ILE A 52 0.35 5.00 3.97
C ILE A 52 -1.12 4.57 4.13
N ALA A 53 -2.00 5.53 4.38
CA ALA A 53 -3.44 5.27 4.35
C ALA A 53 -3.86 5.00 2.90
N LEU A 54 -4.42 3.82 2.64
CA LEU A 54 -4.94 3.48 1.32
C LEU A 54 -6.28 4.23 1.14
N PRO A 55 -6.43 5.02 0.07
CA PRO A 55 -7.68 5.69 -0.22
C PRO A 55 -8.73 4.63 -0.52
N GLU A 56 -9.89 4.73 0.14
CA GLU A 56 -11.03 3.89 -0.15
C GLU A 56 -11.42 4.07 -1.62
N ARG A 57 -11.52 2.96 -2.35
CA ARG A 57 -12.00 2.97 -3.73
C ARG A 57 -12.88 1.74 -3.94
N THR A 58 -14.18 2.01 -4.11
CA THR A 58 -15.22 1.03 -4.40
C THR A 58 -15.07 0.44 -5.80
#